data_AF-A0A7Y8LY21-F1
#
_entry.id   AF-A0A7Y8LY21-F1
#
_cell.length_a   1.000
_cell.length_b   1.000
_cell.length_c   1.000
_cell.angle_alpha   90.00
_cell.angle_beta   90.00
_cell.angle_gamma   90.00
#
_symmetry.space_group_name_H-M   'P 1'
#
loop_
_entity.id
_entity.type
_entity.pdbx_description
1 polymer ?
#
loop_
_entity_poly.entity_id
_entity_poly.type
_entity_poly.pdbx_seq_one_letter_code
_entity_poly.pdbx_strand_id
1 'polypeptide(L)'
;MKWMVIILLVFMLVCGSAFGATLNLKATWTANTEPDMKEYRLYRTDGTRTLIGTITHPTTSYNFSVTVTDGSSGTLTFVLTAVDTNNNQSADSATASYSYNLDTTPPTSPKNLSVQNQ
;
A
#
# COMPACT_ATOMS: atom_id res chain seq x y z
N MET A 1 -57.71 20.88 -8.27
CA MET A 1 -56.46 21.09 -9.04
C MET A 1 -55.31 20.75 -8.10
N LYS A 2 -54.69 19.58 -8.29
CA LYS A 2 -53.71 18.98 -7.36
C LYS A 2 -52.42 19.83 -7.33
N TRP A 3 -52.02 20.26 -6.14
CA TRP A 3 -50.70 20.84 -5.89
C TRP A 3 -49.63 19.77 -6.12
N MET A 4 -48.72 20.01 -7.06
CA MET A 4 -47.51 19.20 -7.23
C MET A 4 -46.40 19.78 -6.38
N VAL A 5 -45.99 19.02 -5.36
CA VAL A 5 -44.78 19.26 -4.59
C VAL A 5 -43.61 18.72 -5.41
N ILE A 6 -42.76 19.60 -5.91
CA ILE A 6 -41.50 19.22 -6.56
C ILE A 6 -40.44 19.11 -5.46
N ILE A 7 -40.08 17.88 -5.10
CA ILE A 7 -38.94 17.62 -4.21
C ILE A 7 -37.68 17.64 -5.07
N LEU A 8 -36.88 18.69 -4.95
CA LEU A 8 -35.56 18.78 -5.56
C LEU A 8 -34.61 17.89 -4.73
N LEU A 9 -34.32 16.69 -5.22
CA LEU A 9 -33.41 15.74 -4.57
C LEU A 9 -31.98 16.16 -4.92
N VAL A 10 -31.36 16.97 -4.05
CA VAL A 10 -29.94 17.29 -4.13
C VAL A 10 -29.15 16.05 -3.71
N PHE A 11 -28.65 15.30 -4.68
CA PHE A 11 -27.64 14.27 -4.45
C PHE A 11 -26.33 14.97 -4.11
N MET A 12 -26.12 15.26 -2.83
CA MET A 12 -24.78 15.61 -2.33
C MET A 12 -23.93 14.34 -2.44
N LEU A 13 -23.22 14.21 -3.57
CA LEU A 13 -22.09 13.29 -3.65
C LEU A 13 -21.01 13.89 -2.75
N VAL A 14 -21.04 13.53 -1.45
CA VAL A 14 -19.89 13.76 -0.57
C VAL A 14 -18.80 12.83 -1.07
N CYS A 15 -17.99 13.31 -2.01
CA CYS A 15 -16.71 12.71 -2.31
C CYS A 15 -15.83 12.96 -1.08
N GLY A 16 -15.92 12.07 -0.10
CA GLY A 16 -14.98 12.03 1.00
C GLY A 16 -13.62 11.73 0.39
N SER A 17 -12.79 12.75 0.22
CA SER A 17 -11.40 12.54 -0.16
C SER A 17 -10.73 11.82 0.99
N ALA A 18 -10.55 10.51 0.85
CA ALA A 18 -9.70 9.74 1.73
C ALA A 18 -8.27 10.27 1.55
N PHE A 19 -7.68 10.79 2.63
CA PHE A 19 -6.25 11.07 2.64
C PHE A 19 -5.49 9.75 2.57
N GLY A 20 -4.38 9.75 1.83
CA GLY A 20 -3.51 8.59 1.73
C GLY A 20 -2.47 8.59 2.84
N ALA A 21 -2.33 7.46 3.54
CA ALA A 21 -1.21 7.20 4.42
C ALA A 21 -0.10 6.46 3.65
N THR A 22 1.15 6.86 3.88
CA THR A 22 2.32 6.26 3.22
C THR A 22 2.95 5.21 4.13
N LEU A 23 3.03 3.98 3.63
CA LEU A 23 3.80 2.90 4.25
C LEU A 23 5.16 2.81 3.58
N ASN A 24 6.24 2.80 4.38
CA ASN A 24 7.59 2.58 3.90
C ASN A 24 7.98 1.13 4.16
N LEU A 25 8.22 0.37 3.10
CA LEU A 25 8.41 -1.07 3.14
C LEU A 25 9.77 -1.45 2.52
N LYS A 26 10.25 -2.64 2.87
CA LYS A 26 11.46 -3.23 2.31
C LYS A 26 11.18 -4.65 1.87
N ALA A 27 11.47 -4.94 0.60
CA ALA A 27 11.52 -6.30 0.07
C ALA A 27 12.95 -6.83 0.15
N THR A 28 13.09 -8.12 0.46
CA THR A 28 14.35 -8.86 0.43
C THR A 28 14.12 -10.24 -0.16
N TRP A 29 15.05 -10.74 -0.97
CA TRP A 29 14.95 -12.05 -1.60
C TRP A 29 16.33 -12.72 -1.73
N THR A 30 16.35 -13.99 -2.12
CA THR A 30 17.57 -14.70 -2.47
C THR A 30 17.95 -14.42 -3.92
N ALA A 31 19.21 -14.12 -4.21
CA ALA A 31 19.66 -13.84 -5.58
C ALA A 31 19.52 -15.07 -6.49
N ASN A 32 18.99 -14.87 -7.70
CA ASN A 32 19.17 -15.80 -8.82
C ASN A 32 20.66 -15.89 -9.18
N THR A 33 21.09 -17.09 -9.56
CA THR A 33 22.48 -17.44 -9.88
C THR A 33 22.73 -17.66 -11.37
N GLU A 34 21.75 -17.35 -12.21
CA GLU A 34 21.85 -17.48 -13.66
C GLU A 34 22.94 -16.52 -14.21
N PRO A 35 23.86 -16.99 -15.08
CA PRO A 35 24.97 -16.15 -15.57
C PRO A 35 24.53 -14.93 -16.39
N ASP A 36 23.36 -15.00 -17.01
CA ASP A 36 22.77 -14.00 -17.90
C ASP A 36 21.67 -13.18 -17.21
N MET A 37 21.63 -13.19 -15.88
CA MET A 37 20.69 -12.41 -15.10
C MET A 37 20.95 -10.90 -15.20
N LYS A 38 19.89 -10.11 -15.41
CA LYS A 38 19.97 -8.65 -15.59
C LYS A 38 19.32 -7.87 -14.45
N GLU A 39 18.03 -8.12 -14.19
CA GLU A 39 17.25 -7.32 -13.23
C GLU A 39 16.09 -8.11 -12.63
N TYR A 40 15.56 -7.61 -11.51
CA TYR A 40 14.29 -8.03 -10.92
C TYR A 40 13.25 -6.94 -11.12
N ARG A 41 11.98 -7.34 -11.18
CA ARG A 41 10.83 -6.42 -11.19
C ARG A 41 9.88 -6.78 -10.05
N LEU A 42 9.64 -5.81 -9.18
CA LEU A 42 8.73 -5.94 -8.04
C LEU A 42 7.35 -5.43 -8.43
N TYR A 43 6.32 -6.22 -8.17
CA TYR A 43 4.94 -5.87 -8.45
C TYR A 43 4.09 -5.91 -7.19
N ARG A 44 3.14 -4.98 -7.09
CA ARG A 44 2.03 -5.04 -6.14
C ARG A 44 0.83 -5.72 -6.81
N THR A 45 0.16 -6.62 -6.09
CA THR A 45 -0.86 -7.53 -6.63
C THR A 45 -2.16 -7.62 -5.83
N ASP A 46 -2.35 -6.83 -4.76
CA ASP A 46 -3.60 -6.77 -3.97
C ASP A 46 -4.74 -6.00 -4.70
N GLY A 47 -4.59 -5.83 -6.01
CA GLY A 47 -5.50 -5.15 -6.93
C GLY A 47 -4.96 -5.32 -8.35
N THR A 48 -5.02 -4.26 -9.17
CA THR A 48 -4.36 -4.29 -10.49
C THR A 48 -2.85 -4.48 -10.32
N ARG A 49 -2.28 -5.50 -10.98
CA ARG A 49 -0.84 -5.78 -10.97
C ARG A 49 -0.06 -4.57 -11.45
N THR A 50 0.69 -3.94 -10.55
CA THR A 50 1.38 -2.67 -10.81
C THR A 50 2.86 -2.82 -10.52
N LEU A 51 3.71 -2.38 -11.46
CA LEU A 51 5.15 -2.35 -11.26
C LEU A 51 5.51 -1.29 -10.22
N ILE A 52 6.19 -1.71 -9.17
CA ILE A 52 6.68 -0.84 -8.09
C ILE A 52 8.10 -0.37 -8.39
N GLY A 53 8.95 -1.26 -8.92
CA GLY A 53 10.32 -0.92 -9.25
C GLY A 53 11.07 -2.01 -9.98
N THR A 54 12.17 -1.60 -10.60
CA THR A 54 13.14 -2.46 -11.28
C THR A 54 14.46 -2.39 -10.53
N ILE A 55 15.07 -3.55 -10.26
CA ILE A 55 16.26 -3.69 -9.40
C ILE A 55 17.34 -4.45 -10.16
N THR A 56 18.48 -3.81 -10.40
CA THR A 56 19.60 -4.46 -11.10
C THR A 56 20.21 -5.59 -10.27
N HIS A 57 20.47 -6.72 -10.91
CA HIS A 57 21.27 -7.79 -10.31
C HIS A 57 22.70 -7.26 -10.00
N PRO A 58 23.36 -7.68 -8.91
CA PRO A 58 22.99 -8.73 -7.95
C PRO A 58 22.22 -8.21 -6.73
N THR A 59 21.62 -7.02 -6.78
CA THR A 59 20.93 -6.46 -5.61
C THR A 59 19.72 -7.32 -5.23
N THR A 60 19.61 -7.63 -3.93
CA THR A 60 18.59 -8.52 -3.36
C THR A 60 17.66 -7.84 -2.37
N SER A 61 17.62 -6.51 -2.39
CA SER A 61 16.70 -5.74 -1.55
C SER A 61 16.22 -4.48 -2.24
N TYR A 62 15.01 -4.03 -1.90
CA TYR A 62 14.44 -2.81 -2.43
C TYR A 62 13.60 -2.12 -1.36
N ASN A 63 13.89 -0.84 -1.10
CA ASN A 63 13.04 0.01 -0.27
C ASN A 63 12.05 0.73 -1.18
N PHE A 64 10.79 0.73 -0.81
CA PHE A 64 9.72 1.35 -1.59
C PHE A 64 8.63 1.87 -0.66
N SER A 65 7.76 2.70 -1.20
CA SER A 65 6.60 3.19 -0.49
C SER A 65 5.32 2.84 -1.22
N VAL A 66 4.25 2.65 -0.45
CA VAL A 66 2.91 2.41 -0.97
C VAL A 66 1.94 3.29 -0.22
N THR A 67 0.97 3.84 -0.93
CA THR A 67 -0.13 4.60 -0.33
C THR A 67 -1.30 3.67 -0.07
N VAL A 68 -1.86 3.76 1.13
CA VAL A 68 -3.09 3.11 1.56
C VAL A 68 -4.04 4.18 2.11
N THR A 69 -5.31 3.83 2.29
CA THR A 69 -6.26 4.74 2.92
C THR A 69 -5.86 5.00 4.37
N ASP A 70 -5.83 6.26 4.79
CA ASP A 70 -5.56 6.60 6.19
C ASP A 70 -6.64 6.04 7.12
N GLY A 71 -6.27 5.66 8.34
CA GLY A 71 -7.20 5.03 9.29
C GLY A 71 -7.74 3.66 8.86
N SER A 72 -7.15 3.01 7.86
CA SER A 72 -7.62 1.72 7.35
C SER A 72 -6.74 0.54 7.80
N SER A 73 -7.28 -0.66 7.62
CA SER A 73 -6.55 -1.91 7.80
C SER A 73 -6.74 -2.80 6.56
N GLY A 74 -5.75 -3.65 6.29
CA GLY A 74 -5.79 -4.52 5.13
C GLY A 74 -4.53 -5.36 4.98
N THR A 75 -4.44 -6.06 3.86
CA THR A 75 -3.26 -6.85 3.47
C THR A 75 -2.85 -6.48 2.06
N LEU A 76 -1.58 -6.11 1.91
CA LEU A 76 -0.94 -5.86 0.63
C LEU A 76 -0.26 -7.14 0.15
N THR A 77 -0.24 -7.37 -1.16
CA THR A 77 0.45 -8.54 -1.74
C THR A 77 1.44 -8.10 -2.82
N PHE A 78 2.55 -8.81 -2.89
CA PHE A 78 3.65 -8.51 -3.80
C PHE A 78 4.22 -9.77 -4.42
N VAL A 79 4.73 -9.65 -5.64
CA VAL A 79 5.47 -10.71 -6.35
C VAL A 79 6.70 -10.12 -7.02
N LEU A 80 7.69 -10.96 -7.27
CA LEU A 80 8.94 -10.60 -7.94
C LEU A 80 9.10 -11.46 -9.20
N THR A 81 9.61 -10.90 -10.28
CA THR A 81 10.07 -11.66 -11.45
C THR A 81 11.53 -11.35 -11.74
N ALA A 82 12.24 -12.32 -12.30
CA ALA A 82 13.57 -12.15 -12.86
C ALA A 82 13.50 -11.78 -14.36
N VAL A 83 14.48 -11.04 -14.85
CA VAL A 83 14.66 -10.70 -16.27
C VAL A 83 16.11 -10.92 -16.65
N ASP A 84 16.34 -11.63 -17.74
CA ASP A 84 17.68 -11.90 -18.28
C ASP A 84 18.18 -10.78 -19.23
N THR A 85 19.42 -10.91 -19.71
CA THR A 85 20.02 -9.97 -20.67
C THR A 85 19.35 -9.97 -22.05
N ASN A 86 18.63 -11.03 -22.41
CA ASN A 86 17.81 -11.14 -23.60
C ASN A 86 16.39 -10.54 -23.43
N ASN A 87 16.07 -10.04 -22.23
CA ASN A 87 14.77 -9.52 -21.81
C ASN A 87 13.66 -10.58 -21.70
N ASN A 88 14.00 -11.85 -21.50
CA ASN A 88 13.02 -12.86 -21.10
C ASN A 88 12.68 -12.65 -19.63
N GLN A 89 11.39 -12.60 -19.31
CA GLN A 89 10.88 -12.43 -17.95
C GLN A 89 10.39 -13.78 -17.40
N SER A 90 10.77 -14.11 -16.17
CA SER A 90 10.33 -15.33 -15.49
C SER A 90 8.84 -15.28 -15.14
N ALA A 91 8.30 -16.41 -14.68
CA ALA A 91 7.06 -16.44 -13.91
C ALA A 91 7.19 -15.64 -12.60
N ASP A 92 6.05 -15.30 -12.00
CA ASP A 92 5.98 -14.67 -10.69
C ASP A 92 6.57 -15.58 -9.60
N SER A 93 7.24 -14.97 -8.62
CA SER A 93 7.64 -15.63 -7.38
C SER A 93 6.42 -16.09 -6.57
N ALA A 94 6.69 -16.81 -5.48
CA ALA A 94 5.70 -16.93 -4.42
C ALA A 94 5.25 -15.53 -3.94
N THR A 95 3.96 -15.41 -3.60
CA THR A 95 3.39 -14.16 -3.11
C THR A 95 3.90 -13.83 -1.72
N ALA A 96 4.39 -12.60 -1.53
CA ALA A 96 4.70 -12.03 -0.23
C ALA A 96 3.54 -11.13 0.22
N SER A 97 3.22 -11.13 1.51
CA SER A 97 2.12 -10.34 2.07
C SER A 97 2.57 -9.43 3.20
N TYR A 98 1.93 -8.26 3.32
CA TYR A 98 2.13 -7.31 4.41
C TYR A 98 0.79 -6.83 4.94
N SER A 99 0.45 -7.19 6.18
CA SER A 99 -0.76 -6.71 6.85
C SER A 99 -0.49 -5.42 7.60
N TYR A 100 -1.43 -4.47 7.51
CA TYR A 100 -1.34 -3.17 8.16
C TYR A 100 -2.64 -2.83 8.89
N ASN A 101 -2.52 -2.02 9.93
CA ASN A 101 -3.62 -1.43 10.66
C ASN A 101 -3.20 -0.03 11.11
N LEU A 102 -3.82 1.00 10.54
CA LEU A 102 -3.55 2.39 10.86
C LEU A 102 -4.59 2.88 11.86
N ASP A 103 -4.19 3.01 13.12
CA ASP A 103 -5.01 3.60 14.16
C ASP A 103 -4.87 5.12 14.14
N THR A 104 -5.98 5.81 13.87
CA THR A 104 -6.08 7.27 13.90
C THR A 104 -6.91 7.77 15.08
N THR A 105 -7.31 6.89 16.01
CA THR A 105 -8.11 7.26 17.16
C THR A 105 -7.22 7.84 18.27
N PRO A 106 -7.42 9.12 18.67
CA PRO A 106 -6.66 9.68 19.78
C PRO A 106 -7.01 8.99 21.11
N PRO A 107 -6.08 8.90 22.07
CA PRO A 107 -6.39 8.40 23.40
C PRO A 107 -7.38 9.33 24.11
N THR A 108 -8.19 8.77 25.02
CA THR A 108 -9.10 9.56 25.85
C THR A 108 -8.33 10.51 26.77
N SER A 109 -8.87 11.70 27.01
CA SER A 109 -8.24 12.69 27.92
C SER A 109 -7.99 12.11 29.32
N PRO A 110 -6.85 12.43 29.96
CA PRO A 110 -6.59 12.04 31.34
C PRO A 110 -7.67 12.53 32.31
N LYS A 111 -7.98 11.73 33.32
CA LYS A 111 -8.96 12.06 34.38
C LYS A 111 -8.21 12.33 35.69
N ASN A 112 -8.83 13.08 36.60
CA ASN A 112 -8.35 13.34 37.97
C ASN A 112 -7.01 14.09 38.08
N LEU A 113 -6.75 15.05 37.19
CA LEU A 113 -5.61 15.97 37.36
C LEU A 113 -5.79 16.77 38.66
N SER A 114 -4.81 16.69 39.57
CA SER A 114 -4.75 17.46 40.82
C SER A 114 -3.38 18.14 40.93
N VAL A 115 -3.36 19.38 41.39
CA VAL A 115 -2.14 20.17 41.63
C VAL A 115 -2.15 20.60 43.10
N GLN A 116 -1.00 20.46 43.78
CA GLN A 116 -0.81 20.84 45.18
C GLN A 116 0.44 21.72 45.28
N ASN A 117 0.48 22.63 46.26
CA ASN A 117 1.70 23.39 46.55
C ASN A 117 2.81 22.43 47.00
N GLN A 118 4.06 22.77 46.67
CA GLN A 118 5.23 22.09 47.23
C GLN A 118 5.37 22.38 48.72
#